data_AF-A0A960K7P8-F1
#
_entry.id   AF-A0A960K7P8-F1
#
_cell.length_a   1.000
_cell.length_b   1.000
_cell.length_c   1.000
_cell.angle_alpha   90.00
_cell.angle_beta   90.00
_cell.angle_gamma   90.00
#
_symmetry.space_group_name_H-M   'P 1'
#
loop_
_entity.id
_entity.type
_entity.pdbx_description
1 polymer ?
#
loop_
_entity_poly.entity_id
_entity_poly.type
_entity_poly.pdbx_seq_one_letter_code
_entity_poly.pdbx_strand_id
1 'polypeptide(L)'
;MTEAEILHRGASSLGTLAAEHLWQATVFGCLILCLASALRRAPARLRHNLYLLSPLKFLLPVALLLPLAGRWSKALSPWIPPQFLAVFDLRQGLGAGFRLLGLDPGEAGPAALPSPLWFWTLAIWVVGAVLLALLCYRRWNRFRSQLLQGREETSGRLAERLELQRRRLGLKAPVRLLLSSSVLEPGVWGVRQATLLLPEGVAETLQDDELDAVLLHELVHVQRRDNLVGWTLLLLRCLFWFHPLVWW
;
A
#
# COMPACT_ATOMS: atom_id res chain seq x y z
N MET A 1 3.76 -4.10 40.85
CA MET A 1 3.13 -3.91 39.53
C MET A 1 2.61 -5.25 39.08
N THR A 2 1.30 -5.40 39.03
CA THR A 2 0.62 -6.65 38.68
C THR A 2 0.61 -6.82 37.17
N GLU A 3 0.66 -8.06 36.66
CA GLU A 3 0.65 -8.36 35.21
C GLU A 3 -0.50 -7.67 34.45
N ALA A 4 -1.66 -7.55 35.12
CA ALA A 4 -2.83 -6.83 34.63
C ALA A 4 -2.58 -5.32 34.38
N GLU A 5 -1.79 -4.64 35.23
CA GLU A 5 -1.48 -3.21 35.06
C GLU A 5 -0.57 -2.96 33.84
N ILE A 6 0.35 -3.89 33.55
CA ILE A 6 1.25 -3.81 32.39
C ILE A 6 0.44 -3.94 31.09
N LEU A 7 -0.45 -4.92 31.01
CA LEU A 7 -1.32 -5.13 29.84
C LEU A 7 -2.26 -3.94 29.60
N HIS A 8 -2.82 -3.36 30.67
CA HIS A 8 -3.70 -2.20 30.56
C HIS A 8 -2.98 -0.89 30.17
N ARG A 9 -1.77 -0.65 30.67
CA ARG A 9 -0.94 0.48 30.21
C ARG A 9 -0.51 0.31 28.74
N GLY A 10 -0.19 -0.90 28.33
CA GLY A 10 0.08 -1.23 26.93
C GLY A 10 -1.10 -0.90 26.02
N ALA A 11 -2.31 -1.37 26.35
CA ALA A 11 -3.52 -1.16 25.54
C ALA A 11 -3.90 0.32 25.38
N SER A 12 -3.83 1.11 26.45
CA SER A 12 -4.13 2.55 26.42
C SER A 12 -3.12 3.35 25.58
N SER A 13 -1.83 2.96 25.64
CA SER A 13 -0.79 3.55 24.78
C SER A 13 -0.99 3.21 23.29
N LEU A 14 -1.48 2.01 22.98
CA LEU A 14 -1.76 1.60 21.60
C LEU A 14 -2.96 2.34 21.01
N GLY A 15 -4.02 2.55 21.79
CA GLY A 15 -5.20 3.28 21.34
C GLY A 15 -4.91 4.75 21.00
N THR A 16 -4.10 5.42 21.82
CA THR A 16 -3.67 6.81 21.58
C THR A 16 -2.76 6.92 20.36
N LEU A 17 -1.82 5.99 20.18
CA LEU A 17 -0.97 5.92 18.99
C LEU A 17 -1.78 5.67 17.70
N ALA A 18 -2.79 4.80 17.76
CA ALA A 18 -3.66 4.53 16.62
C ALA A 18 -4.48 5.77 16.24
N ALA A 19 -5.08 6.45 17.22
CA ALA A 19 -5.82 7.69 17.00
C ALA A 19 -4.91 8.79 16.42
N GLU A 20 -3.68 8.94 16.94
CA GLU A 20 -2.67 9.86 16.39
C GLU A 20 -2.35 9.55 14.93
N HIS A 21 -2.19 8.27 14.59
CA HIS A 21 -1.90 7.84 13.23
C HIS A 21 -3.07 8.11 12.27
N LEU A 22 -4.30 7.89 12.72
CA LEU A 22 -5.52 8.05 11.93
C LEU A 22 -5.74 9.51 11.48
N TRP A 23 -5.71 10.48 12.40
CA TRP A 23 -5.94 11.88 12.01
C TRP A 23 -4.80 12.43 11.13
N GLN A 24 -3.56 12.01 11.38
CA GLN A 24 -2.40 12.40 10.56
C GLN A 24 -2.50 11.84 9.14
N ALA A 25 -3.05 10.63 8.98
CA ALA A 25 -3.29 10.02 7.69
C ALA A 25 -4.41 10.74 6.93
N THR A 26 -5.49 11.14 7.61
CA THR A 26 -6.57 11.96 7.03
C THR A 26 -6.05 13.29 6.49
N VAL A 27 -5.30 14.05 7.31
CA VAL A 27 -4.75 15.36 6.91
C VAL A 27 -3.85 15.23 5.68
N PHE A 28 -3.02 14.20 5.62
CA PHE A 28 -2.13 13.99 4.48
C PHE A 28 -2.85 13.51 3.23
N GLY A 29 -3.85 12.64 3.39
CA GLY A 29 -4.73 12.25 2.29
C GLY A 29 -5.45 13.46 1.68
N CYS A 30 -5.98 14.36 2.52
CA CYS A 30 -6.52 15.64 2.07
C CYS A 30 -5.48 16.49 1.35
N LEU A 31 -4.25 16.55 1.86
CA LEU A 31 -3.15 17.30 1.24
C LEU A 31 -2.78 16.74 -0.15
N ILE A 32 -2.71 15.41 -0.30
CA ILE A 32 -2.51 14.75 -1.60
C ILE A 32 -3.68 15.02 -2.54
N LEU A 33 -4.93 14.98 -2.07
CA LEU A 33 -6.09 15.32 -2.89
C LEU A 33 -6.05 16.79 -3.35
N CYS A 34 -5.69 17.72 -2.46
CA CYS A 34 -5.47 19.13 -2.80
C CYS A 34 -4.33 19.29 -3.82
N LEU A 35 -3.24 18.55 -3.67
CA LEU A 35 -2.09 18.62 -4.60
C LEU A 35 -2.41 17.97 -5.96
N ALA A 36 -3.05 16.82 -5.97
CA ALA A 36 -3.51 16.13 -7.19
C ALA A 36 -4.56 16.97 -7.93
N SER A 37 -5.43 17.64 -7.18
CA SER A 37 -6.38 18.62 -7.74
C SER A 37 -5.73 19.97 -8.06
N ALA A 38 -4.56 20.34 -7.56
CA ALA A 38 -3.82 21.48 -8.10
C ALA A 38 -3.11 21.10 -9.41
N LEU A 39 -2.71 19.83 -9.53
CA LEU A 39 -1.97 19.27 -10.65
C LEU A 39 -2.87 18.59 -11.70
N ARG A 40 -4.15 19.00 -11.84
CA ARG A 40 -5.12 18.39 -12.79
C ARG A 40 -4.59 18.38 -14.24
N ARG A 41 -3.82 19.42 -14.59
CA ARG A 41 -3.22 19.66 -15.91
C ARG A 41 -1.87 18.95 -16.11
N ALA A 42 -1.34 18.26 -15.09
CA ALA A 42 -0.09 17.52 -15.17
C ALA A 42 -0.29 16.16 -15.89
N PRO A 43 0.78 15.57 -16.48
CA PRO A 43 0.71 14.28 -17.14
C PRO A 43 0.21 13.17 -16.20
N ALA A 44 -0.60 12.24 -16.72
CA ALA A 44 -1.28 11.20 -15.95
C ALA A 44 -0.34 10.35 -15.08
N ARG A 45 0.92 10.18 -15.52
CA ARG A 45 1.99 9.48 -14.79
C ARG A 45 2.32 10.16 -13.46
N LEU A 46 2.36 11.50 -13.42
CA LEU A 46 2.69 12.25 -12.21
C LEU A 46 1.57 12.13 -11.17
N ARG A 47 0.31 12.19 -11.61
CA ARG A 47 -0.86 11.98 -10.75
C ARG A 47 -0.89 10.56 -10.19
N HIS A 48 -0.65 9.56 -11.04
CA HIS A 48 -0.58 8.16 -10.60
C HIS A 48 0.53 7.94 -9.55
N ASN A 49 1.72 8.50 -9.77
CA ASN A 49 2.81 8.44 -8.79
C ASN A 49 2.43 9.14 -7.46
N LEU A 50 1.73 10.28 -7.51
CA LEU A 50 1.22 10.95 -6.31
C LEU A 50 0.18 10.10 -5.56
N TYR A 51 -0.72 9.43 -6.29
CA TYR A 51 -1.66 8.49 -5.70
C TYR A 51 -0.96 7.27 -5.09
N LEU A 52 0.14 6.79 -5.68
CA LEU A 52 0.97 5.72 -5.11
C LEU A 52 1.76 6.14 -3.86
N LEU A 53 1.97 7.45 -3.62
CA LEU A 53 2.59 7.94 -2.39
C LEU A 53 1.61 8.01 -1.21
N SER A 54 0.32 8.17 -1.48
CA SER A 54 -0.73 8.15 -0.45
C SER A 54 -0.69 6.89 0.44
N PRO A 55 -0.67 5.67 -0.11
CA PRO A 55 -0.57 4.43 0.68
C PRO A 55 0.76 4.29 1.44
N LEU A 56 1.84 4.95 0.99
CA LEU A 56 3.15 4.86 1.65
C LEU A 56 3.14 5.50 3.05
N LYS A 57 2.32 6.53 3.28
CA LYS A 57 2.14 7.11 4.63
C LYS A 57 1.36 6.20 5.57
N PHE A 58 0.42 5.41 5.05
CA PHE A 58 -0.29 4.40 5.84
C PHE A 58 0.62 3.20 6.19
N LEU A 59 1.61 2.90 5.35
CA LEU A 59 2.63 1.86 5.64
C LEU A 59 3.73 2.32 6.61
N LEU A 60 4.00 3.62 6.70
CA LEU A 60 5.00 4.19 7.60
C LEU A 60 4.31 5.00 8.70
N PRO A 61 3.90 4.35 9.82
CA PRO A 61 3.49 5.08 11.00
C PRO A 61 4.53 6.14 11.35
N VAL A 62 4.11 7.40 11.46
CA VAL A 62 4.98 8.50 11.93
C VAL A 62 5.61 8.13 13.29
N ALA A 63 4.92 7.30 14.08
CA ALA A 63 5.44 6.69 15.31
C ALA A 63 6.70 5.82 15.13
N LEU A 64 6.91 5.18 13.96
CA LEU A 64 8.14 4.46 13.61
C LEU A 64 9.21 5.40 13.03
N LEU A 65 8.79 6.46 12.35
CA LEU A 65 9.69 7.48 11.81
C LEU A 65 10.27 8.39 12.90
N LEU A 66 9.55 8.65 14.01
CA LEU A 66 10.01 9.56 15.07
C LEU A 66 11.26 9.05 15.83
N PRO A 67 11.36 7.78 16.26
CA PRO A 67 12.59 7.24 16.86
C PRO A 67 13.75 7.18 15.86
N LEU A 68 13.45 6.89 14.59
CA LEU A 68 14.45 6.85 13.53
C LEU A 68 14.96 8.26 13.22
N ALA A 69 14.06 9.23 13.05
CA ALA A 69 14.37 10.64 12.90
C ALA A 69 15.14 11.18 14.12
N GLY A 70 14.84 10.73 15.35
CA GLY A 70 15.63 11.05 16.54
C GLY A 70 17.05 10.47 16.52
N ARG A 71 17.23 9.24 16.02
CA ARG A 71 18.56 8.62 15.82
C ARG A 71 19.36 9.32 14.72
N TRP A 72 18.70 9.69 13.62
CA TRP A 72 19.31 10.38 12.49
C TRP A 72 19.60 11.85 12.84
N SER A 73 18.72 12.53 13.58
CA SER A 73 18.94 13.85 14.17
C SER A 73 20.19 13.86 15.04
N LYS A 74 20.35 12.89 15.95
CA LYS A 74 21.56 12.78 16.78
C LYS A 74 22.82 12.51 15.95
N ALA A 75 22.73 11.66 14.94
CA ALA A 75 23.86 11.35 14.05
C ALA A 75 24.24 12.51 13.11
N LEU A 76 23.26 13.32 12.69
CA LEU A 76 23.44 14.47 11.78
C LEU A 76 23.62 15.79 12.52
N SER A 77 23.38 15.83 13.84
CA SER A 77 23.58 16.98 14.73
C SER A 77 24.92 17.71 14.54
N PRO A 78 26.07 17.02 14.30
CA PRO A 78 27.33 17.72 14.07
C PRO A 78 27.38 18.54 12.78
N TRP A 79 26.52 18.23 11.81
CA TRP A 79 26.55 18.76 10.44
C TRP A 79 25.38 19.69 10.14
N ILE A 80 24.42 19.82 11.06
CA ILE A 80 23.21 20.63 10.89
C ILE A 80 23.30 21.83 11.84
N PRO A 81 23.20 23.07 11.33
CA PRO A 81 23.19 24.26 12.17
C PRO A 81 22.04 24.22 13.20
N PRO A 82 22.26 24.66 14.46
CA PRO A 82 21.30 24.49 15.56
C PRO A 82 19.90 25.04 15.29
N GLN A 83 19.80 26.11 14.48
CA GLN A 83 18.53 26.71 14.07
C GLN A 83 17.63 25.76 13.25
N PHE A 84 18.21 24.77 12.55
CA PHE A 84 17.45 23.76 11.81
C PHE A 84 17.02 22.57 12.69
N LEU A 85 17.77 22.27 13.77
CA LEU A 85 17.40 21.24 14.74
C LEU A 85 16.14 21.64 15.54
N ALA A 86 15.92 22.93 15.77
CA ALA A 86 14.71 23.46 16.41
C ALA A 86 13.41 23.16 15.64
N VAL A 87 13.48 23.04 14.31
CA VAL A 87 12.33 22.67 13.46
C VAL A 87 11.95 21.19 13.64
N PHE A 88 12.91 20.31 13.91
CA PHE A 88 12.65 18.90 14.20
C PHE A 88 12.08 18.69 15.62
N ASP A 89 12.22 19.67 16.49
CA ASP A 89 11.72 19.64 17.86
C ASP A 89 10.33 20.29 18.01
N LEU A 90 9.63 20.57 16.89
CA LEU A 90 8.34 21.25 16.85
C LEU A 90 7.26 20.60 17.75
N ARG A 91 7.33 19.27 17.98
CA ARG A 91 6.44 18.56 18.93
C ARG A 91 6.71 18.96 20.38
N GLN A 92 7.97 19.18 20.77
CA GLN A 92 8.33 19.70 22.09
C GLN A 92 8.10 21.22 22.17
N GLY A 93 8.41 21.95 21.09
CA GLY A 93 8.25 23.40 21.01
C GLY A 93 6.80 23.87 21.11
N LEU A 94 5.85 23.18 20.45
CA LEU A 94 4.42 23.46 20.60
C LEU A 94 3.95 23.15 22.03
N GLY A 95 4.37 22.02 22.61
CA GLY A 95 4.05 21.66 24.00
C GLY A 95 4.62 22.66 25.03
N ALA A 96 5.82 23.17 24.80
CA ALA A 96 6.44 24.22 25.62
C ALA A 96 5.72 25.57 25.46
N GLY A 97 5.26 25.90 24.24
CA GLY A 97 4.47 27.10 23.97
C GLY A 97 3.12 27.10 24.71
N PHE A 98 2.43 25.97 24.76
CA PHE A 98 1.19 25.82 25.54
C PHE A 98 1.44 26.00 27.05
N ARG A 99 2.52 25.42 27.59
CA ARG A 99 2.92 25.60 29.00
C ARG A 99 3.26 27.06 29.35
N LEU A 100 3.98 27.76 28.47
CA LEU A 100 4.29 29.18 28.64
C LEU A 100 3.03 30.08 28.64
N LEU A 101 1.98 29.67 27.92
CA LEU A 101 0.68 30.36 27.90
C LEU A 101 -0.21 30.01 29.10
N GLY A 102 0.27 29.22 30.07
CA GLY A 102 -0.54 28.72 31.18
C GLY A 102 -1.65 27.77 30.76
N LEU A 103 -1.65 27.36 29.49
CA LEU A 103 -2.45 26.27 28.97
C LEU A 103 -1.67 24.99 29.22
N ASP A 104 -1.50 24.63 30.49
CA ASP A 104 -1.03 23.29 30.79
C ASP A 104 -2.03 22.32 30.13
N PRO A 105 -1.59 21.47 29.19
CA PRO A 105 -2.39 20.32 28.83
C PRO A 105 -2.43 19.52 30.12
N GLY A 106 -3.50 19.72 30.90
CA GLY A 106 -3.55 19.38 32.31
C GLY A 106 -2.95 18.01 32.55
N GLU A 107 -2.14 17.89 33.60
CA GLU A 107 -1.71 16.59 34.08
C GLU A 107 -2.91 15.65 33.99
N ALA A 108 -2.81 14.68 33.08
CA ALA A 108 -3.87 13.71 32.91
C ALA A 108 -4.07 13.10 34.29
N GLY A 109 -5.18 13.49 34.96
CA GLY A 109 -5.55 12.95 36.25
C GLY A 109 -5.49 11.43 36.19
N PRO A 110 -5.23 10.74 37.33
CA PRO A 110 -4.90 9.32 37.38
C PRO A 110 -5.76 8.57 36.38
N ALA A 111 -5.11 8.06 35.34
CA ALA A 111 -5.74 7.61 34.09
C ALA A 111 -7.08 6.96 34.40
N ALA A 112 -8.17 7.67 34.11
CA ALA A 112 -9.51 7.12 34.24
C ALA A 112 -9.48 5.74 33.59
N LEU A 113 -9.84 4.69 34.35
CA LEU A 113 -9.78 3.30 33.91
C LEU A 113 -10.20 3.25 32.44
N PRO A 114 -9.32 2.84 31.51
CA PRO A 114 -9.62 2.96 30.09
C PRO A 114 -10.89 2.18 29.83
N SER A 115 -11.96 2.89 29.45
CA SER A 115 -13.27 2.31 29.21
C SER A 115 -13.13 1.08 28.30
N PRO A 116 -13.92 0.00 28.50
CA PRO A 116 -13.82 -1.23 27.70
C PRO A 116 -14.05 -1.01 26.19
N LEU A 117 -14.44 0.21 25.80
CA LEU A 117 -14.61 0.67 24.42
C LEU A 117 -13.37 0.46 23.54
N TRP A 118 -12.15 0.56 24.07
CA TRP A 118 -10.95 0.34 23.25
C TRP A 118 -10.85 -1.11 22.77
N PHE A 119 -11.24 -2.07 23.62
CA PHE A 119 -11.24 -3.49 23.28
C PHE A 119 -12.27 -3.77 22.18
N TRP A 120 -13.47 -3.22 22.33
CA TRP A 120 -14.52 -3.35 21.32
C TRP A 120 -14.15 -2.67 20.00
N THR A 121 -13.49 -1.52 20.05
CA THR A 121 -13.00 -0.83 18.85
C THR A 121 -11.97 -1.68 18.11
N LEU A 122 -10.99 -2.26 18.83
CA LEU A 122 -10.00 -3.16 18.25
C LEU A 122 -10.65 -4.44 17.71
N ALA A 123 -11.60 -5.03 18.43
CA ALA A 123 -12.31 -6.22 18.01
C ALA A 123 -13.10 -5.97 16.72
N ILE A 124 -13.86 -4.88 16.63
CA ILE A 124 -14.59 -4.47 15.41
C ILE A 124 -13.61 -4.24 14.26
N TRP A 125 -12.48 -3.59 14.52
CA TRP A 125 -11.45 -3.35 13.51
C TRP A 125 -10.89 -4.66 12.94
N VAL A 126 -10.46 -5.59 13.81
CA VAL A 126 -9.92 -6.91 13.40
C VAL A 126 -10.97 -7.70 12.63
N VAL A 127 -12.19 -7.79 13.15
CA VAL A 127 -13.27 -8.55 12.51
C VAL A 127 -13.59 -7.98 11.14
N GLY A 128 -13.72 -6.66 11.00
CA GLY A 128 -13.96 -6.02 9.71
C GLY A 128 -12.83 -6.26 8.70
N ALA A 129 -11.57 -6.13 9.13
CA ALA A 129 -10.41 -6.36 8.29
C ALA A 129 -10.32 -7.82 7.81
N VAL A 130 -10.56 -8.78 8.71
CA VAL A 130 -10.54 -10.22 8.41
C VAL A 130 -11.69 -10.60 7.47
N LEU A 131 -12.90 -10.10 7.72
CA LEU A 131 -14.06 -10.37 6.87
C LEU A 131 -13.84 -9.84 5.45
N LEU A 132 -13.37 -8.60 5.31
CA LEU A 132 -13.10 -8.01 4.00
C LEU A 132 -11.96 -8.76 3.28
N ALA A 133 -10.87 -9.07 3.99
CA ALA A 133 -9.79 -9.87 3.44
C ALA A 133 -10.26 -11.25 2.97
N LEU A 134 -11.13 -11.92 3.74
CA LEU A 134 -11.71 -13.21 3.36
C LEU A 134 -12.60 -13.09 2.14
N LEU A 135 -13.46 -12.07 2.05
CA LEU A 135 -14.30 -11.82 0.88
C LEU A 135 -13.46 -11.58 -0.38
N CYS A 136 -12.45 -10.73 -0.27
CA CYS A 136 -11.50 -10.46 -1.36
C CYS A 136 -10.73 -11.72 -1.75
N TYR A 137 -10.26 -12.51 -0.78
CA TYR A 137 -9.60 -13.78 -1.03
C TYR A 137 -10.51 -14.80 -1.73
N ARG A 138 -11.77 -14.91 -1.31
CA ARG A 138 -12.75 -15.82 -1.94
C ARG A 138 -13.06 -15.40 -3.38
N ARG A 139 -13.25 -14.10 -3.63
CA ARG A 139 -13.44 -13.55 -4.99
C ARG A 139 -12.22 -13.83 -5.86
N TRP A 140 -11.02 -13.56 -5.32
CA TRP A 140 -9.76 -13.85 -5.99
C TRP A 140 -9.62 -15.33 -6.31
N ASN A 141 -9.93 -16.23 -5.36
CA ASN A 141 -9.77 -17.67 -5.57
C ASN A 141 -10.79 -18.22 -6.58
N ARG A 142 -12.01 -17.70 -6.59
CA ARG A 142 -13.02 -18.02 -7.63
C ARG A 142 -12.51 -17.60 -9.00
N PHE A 143 -12.05 -16.37 -9.14
CA PHE A 143 -11.51 -15.86 -10.40
C PHE A 143 -10.26 -16.64 -10.83
N ARG A 144 -9.33 -16.89 -9.92
CA ARG A 144 -8.15 -17.76 -10.12
C ARG A 144 -8.55 -19.14 -10.65
N SER A 145 -9.57 -19.75 -10.06
CA SER A 145 -10.00 -21.10 -10.43
C SER A 145 -10.55 -21.16 -11.86
N GLN A 146 -11.12 -20.06 -12.37
CA GLN A 146 -11.59 -19.94 -13.75
C GLN A 146 -10.42 -19.68 -14.71
N LEU A 147 -9.50 -18.80 -14.33
CA LEU A 147 -8.33 -18.44 -15.15
C LEU A 147 -7.34 -19.59 -15.33
N LEU A 148 -7.06 -20.36 -14.27
CA LEU A 148 -6.09 -21.44 -14.30
C LEU A 148 -6.61 -22.73 -14.96
N GLN A 149 -7.84 -22.73 -15.48
CA GLN A 149 -8.33 -23.80 -16.36
C GLN A 149 -7.84 -23.65 -17.81
N GLY A 150 -7.20 -22.53 -18.14
CA GLY A 150 -6.61 -22.31 -19.46
C GLY A 150 -5.51 -23.32 -19.80
N ARG A 151 -5.32 -23.54 -21.11
CA ARG A 151 -4.26 -24.39 -21.64
C ARG A 151 -2.92 -23.66 -21.56
N GLU A 152 -1.93 -24.31 -20.97
CA GLU A 152 -0.56 -23.77 -20.95
C GLU A 152 0.10 -23.95 -22.32
N GLU A 153 0.59 -22.85 -22.87
CA GLU A 153 1.30 -22.85 -24.15
C GLU A 153 2.80 -22.76 -23.89
N THR A 154 3.50 -23.87 -24.03
CA THR A 154 4.94 -23.99 -23.75
C THR A 154 5.80 -23.98 -25.00
N SER A 155 5.20 -24.08 -26.20
CA SER A 155 5.91 -24.21 -27.47
C SER A 155 5.16 -23.50 -28.62
N GLY A 156 5.82 -23.33 -29.76
CA GLY A 156 5.21 -22.70 -30.94
C GLY A 156 5.37 -21.18 -31.00
N ARG A 157 4.79 -20.59 -32.06
CA ARG A 157 4.97 -19.17 -32.45
C ARG A 157 4.79 -18.19 -31.29
N LEU A 158 3.76 -18.38 -30.48
CA LEU A 158 3.43 -17.49 -29.37
C LEU A 158 4.42 -17.61 -28.21
N ALA A 159 4.79 -18.83 -27.82
CA ALA A 159 5.75 -19.07 -26.74
C ALA A 159 7.17 -18.59 -27.11
N GLU A 160 7.58 -18.79 -28.37
CA GLU A 160 8.87 -18.31 -28.89
C GLU A 160 8.94 -16.78 -28.89
N ARG A 161 7.88 -16.11 -29.33
CA ARG A 161 7.80 -14.64 -29.32
C ARG A 161 7.78 -14.08 -27.89
N LEU A 162 7.03 -14.70 -26.99
CA LEU A 162 7.04 -14.32 -25.57
C LEU A 162 8.46 -14.39 -25.00
N GLU A 163 9.18 -15.49 -25.26
CA GLU A 163 10.55 -15.66 -24.78
C GLU A 163 11.51 -14.63 -25.39
N LEU A 164 11.34 -14.29 -26.68
CA LEU A 164 12.11 -13.24 -27.34
C LEU A 164 11.89 -11.89 -26.66
N GLN A 165 10.65 -11.46 -26.45
CA GLN A 165 10.35 -10.19 -25.79
C GLN A 165 10.79 -10.17 -24.33
N ARG A 166 10.63 -11.30 -23.61
CA ARG A 166 11.09 -11.46 -22.23
C ARG A 166 12.60 -11.26 -22.12
N ARG A 167 13.38 -11.84 -23.05
CA ARG A 167 14.83 -11.64 -23.14
C ARG A 167 15.20 -10.21 -23.51
N ARG A 168 14.50 -9.59 -24.46
CA ARG A 168 14.70 -8.18 -24.84
C ARG A 168 14.52 -7.23 -23.66
N LEU A 169 13.54 -7.49 -22.79
CA LEU A 169 13.31 -6.72 -21.56
C LEU A 169 14.26 -7.08 -20.40
N GLY A 170 15.18 -8.04 -20.58
CA GLY A 170 16.13 -8.48 -19.56
C GLY A 170 15.47 -9.13 -18.34
N LEU A 171 14.24 -9.64 -18.47
CA LEU A 171 13.56 -10.33 -17.39
C LEU A 171 14.27 -11.65 -17.12
N LYS A 172 14.66 -11.90 -15.86
CA LYS A 172 15.32 -13.17 -15.45
C LYS A 172 14.33 -14.25 -15.04
N ALA A 173 13.20 -13.84 -14.47
CA ALA A 173 12.16 -14.78 -14.07
C ALA A 173 11.43 -15.34 -15.31
N PRO A 174 11.05 -16.63 -15.29
CA PRO A 174 10.19 -17.19 -16.33
C PRO A 174 8.79 -16.59 -16.24
N VAL A 175 8.16 -16.40 -17.40
CA VAL A 175 6.76 -15.97 -17.52
C VAL A 175 5.99 -17.13 -18.13
N ARG A 176 4.98 -17.64 -17.42
CA ARG A 176 4.10 -18.69 -17.93
C ARG A 176 3.10 -18.09 -18.91
N LEU A 177 2.70 -18.84 -19.91
CA LEU A 177 1.73 -18.43 -20.90
C LEU A 177 0.51 -19.35 -20.84
N LEU A 178 -0.65 -18.79 -20.54
CA LEU A 178 -1.92 -19.52 -20.51
C LEU A 178 -2.87 -18.93 -21.55
N LEU A 179 -3.44 -19.80 -22.38
CA LEU A 179 -4.55 -19.49 -23.27
C LEU A 179 -5.86 -19.88 -22.58
N SER A 180 -6.81 -18.96 -22.50
CA SER A 180 -8.10 -19.21 -21.87
C SER A 180 -9.25 -18.57 -22.61
N SER A 181 -10.27 -19.36 -22.93
CA SER A 181 -11.57 -18.91 -23.42
C SER A 181 -12.38 -18.08 -22.40
N SER A 182 -12.00 -18.08 -21.12
CA SER A 182 -12.65 -17.28 -20.08
C SER A 182 -12.16 -15.83 -20.04
N VAL A 183 -11.15 -15.48 -20.84
CA VAL A 183 -10.51 -14.18 -20.85
C VAL A 183 -10.75 -13.53 -22.22
N LEU A 184 -11.25 -12.29 -22.21
CA LEU A 184 -11.53 -11.52 -23.43
C LEU A 184 -10.36 -10.62 -23.85
N GLU A 185 -9.48 -10.27 -22.90
CA GLU A 185 -8.39 -9.32 -23.11
C GLU A 185 -7.07 -9.86 -22.52
N PRO A 186 -5.92 -9.59 -23.14
CA PRO A 186 -4.61 -9.90 -22.56
C PRO A 186 -4.47 -9.39 -21.12
N GLY A 187 -3.78 -10.16 -20.28
CA GLY A 187 -3.51 -9.71 -18.93
C GLY A 187 -2.45 -10.52 -18.20
N VAL A 188 -1.92 -9.97 -17.12
CA VAL A 188 -0.89 -10.61 -16.30
C VAL A 188 -1.45 -11.00 -14.94
N TRP A 189 -1.20 -12.25 -14.56
CA TRP A 189 -1.54 -12.79 -13.27
C TRP A 189 -0.32 -13.19 -12.44
N GLY A 190 -0.45 -13.14 -11.12
CA GLY A 190 0.58 -13.58 -10.18
C GLY A 190 1.66 -12.54 -9.88
N VAL A 191 2.34 -12.73 -8.74
CA VAL A 191 3.41 -11.85 -8.25
C VAL A 191 4.77 -12.55 -8.26
N ARG A 192 4.84 -13.77 -7.72
CA ARG A 192 6.09 -14.55 -7.64
C ARG A 192 6.44 -15.23 -8.96
N GLN A 193 5.45 -15.80 -9.62
CA GLN A 193 5.54 -16.36 -10.95
C GLN A 193 4.49 -15.66 -11.79
N ALA A 194 4.94 -14.84 -12.74
CA ALA A 194 4.04 -14.14 -13.63
C ALA A 194 3.46 -15.14 -14.64
N THR A 195 2.15 -15.07 -14.83
CA THR A 195 1.39 -15.86 -15.79
C THR A 195 0.68 -14.89 -16.70
N LEU A 196 1.13 -14.80 -17.94
CA LEU A 196 0.50 -14.03 -19.00
C LEU A 196 -0.68 -14.85 -19.54
N LEU A 197 -1.87 -14.26 -19.46
CA LEU A 197 -3.14 -14.80 -19.89
C LEU A 197 -3.50 -14.16 -21.23
N LEU A 198 -3.82 -14.97 -22.22
CA LEU A 198 -4.34 -14.49 -23.50
C LEU A 198 -5.64 -15.21 -23.87
N PRO A 199 -6.52 -14.56 -24.64
CA PRO A 199 -7.65 -15.23 -25.26
C PRO A 199 -7.17 -16.38 -26.16
N GLU A 200 -7.94 -17.47 -26.19
CA GLU A 200 -7.76 -18.49 -27.23
C GLU A 200 -8.00 -17.87 -28.62
N GLY A 201 -7.23 -18.26 -29.64
CA GLY A 201 -7.35 -17.70 -30.99
C GLY A 201 -6.54 -16.41 -31.23
N VAL A 202 -5.87 -15.85 -30.21
CA VAL A 202 -5.16 -14.56 -30.36
C VAL A 202 -3.97 -14.67 -31.31
N ALA A 203 -3.30 -15.82 -31.35
CA ALA A 203 -2.13 -16.03 -32.19
C ALA A 203 -2.52 -16.14 -33.67
N GLU A 204 -3.73 -16.61 -33.95
CA GLU A 204 -4.29 -16.78 -35.29
C GLU A 204 -4.87 -15.48 -35.85
N THR A 205 -5.34 -14.60 -34.96
CA THR A 205 -5.97 -13.32 -35.33
C THR A 205 -4.98 -12.18 -35.49
N LEU A 206 -3.88 -12.19 -34.73
CA LEU A 206 -2.88 -11.12 -34.78
C LEU A 206 -1.69 -11.45 -35.67
N GLN A 207 -1.25 -10.44 -36.41
CA GLN A 207 0.04 -10.49 -37.09
C GLN A 207 1.18 -10.45 -36.08
N ASP A 208 2.35 -10.81 -36.57
CA ASP A 208 3.58 -10.89 -35.79
C ASP A 208 3.90 -9.59 -35.04
N ASP A 209 3.88 -8.44 -35.73
CA ASP A 209 4.22 -7.16 -35.11
C ASP A 209 3.19 -6.71 -34.06
N GLU A 210 1.91 -7.00 -34.30
CA GLU A 210 0.82 -6.71 -33.37
C GLU A 210 0.94 -7.56 -32.11
N LEU A 211 1.24 -8.85 -32.29
CA LEU A 211 1.43 -9.78 -31.20
C LEU A 211 2.64 -9.39 -30.34
N ASP A 212 3.75 -9.00 -30.97
CA ASP A 212 4.93 -8.51 -30.26
C ASP A 212 4.61 -7.25 -29.43
N ALA A 213 3.82 -6.33 -29.98
CA ALA A 213 3.42 -5.12 -29.28
C ALA A 213 2.57 -5.45 -28.04
N VAL A 214 1.60 -6.36 -28.16
CA VAL A 214 0.75 -6.82 -27.04
C VAL A 214 1.60 -7.52 -25.98
N LEU A 215 2.44 -8.48 -26.37
CA LEU A 215 3.31 -9.21 -25.43
C LEU A 215 4.28 -8.26 -24.71
N LEU A 216 4.85 -7.29 -25.42
CA LEU A 216 5.74 -6.30 -24.83
C LEU A 216 5.00 -5.43 -23.81
N HIS A 217 3.78 -4.99 -24.12
CA HIS A 217 2.94 -4.22 -23.22
C HIS A 217 2.68 -4.97 -21.91
N GLU A 218 2.24 -6.23 -22.00
CA GLU A 218 1.99 -7.08 -20.84
C GLU A 218 3.27 -7.38 -20.04
N LEU A 219 4.38 -7.65 -20.71
CA LEU A 219 5.66 -7.88 -20.03
C LEU A 219 6.20 -6.64 -19.32
N VAL A 220 5.87 -5.43 -19.79
CA VAL A 220 6.19 -4.20 -19.04
C VAL A 220 5.42 -4.15 -17.72
N HIS A 221 4.16 -4.60 -17.69
CA HIS A 221 3.40 -4.74 -16.44
C HIS A 221 4.03 -5.78 -15.49
N VAL A 222 4.55 -6.90 -16.03
CA VAL A 222 5.35 -7.87 -15.26
C VAL A 222 6.59 -7.22 -14.67
N GLN A 223 7.36 -6.49 -15.49
CA GLN A 223 8.61 -5.84 -15.08
C GLN A 223 8.37 -4.83 -13.96
N ARG A 224 7.27 -4.07 -14.05
CA ARG A 224 6.87 -3.08 -13.04
C ARG A 224 6.22 -3.68 -11.80
N ARG A 225 5.88 -4.98 -11.82
CA ARG A 225 5.21 -5.69 -10.74
C ARG A 225 3.88 -5.04 -10.35
N ASP A 226 3.09 -4.64 -11.34
CA ASP A 226 1.83 -3.94 -11.10
C ASP A 226 0.85 -4.78 -10.25
N ASN A 227 0.90 -6.11 -10.38
CA ASN A 227 0.15 -7.02 -9.52
C ASN A 227 0.54 -6.90 -8.03
N LEU A 228 1.82 -6.69 -7.70
CA LEU A 228 2.25 -6.47 -6.32
C LEU A 228 1.65 -5.19 -5.76
N VAL A 229 1.66 -4.12 -6.57
CA VAL A 229 1.04 -2.84 -6.20
C VAL A 229 -0.45 -3.02 -5.93
N GLY A 230 -1.16 -3.76 -6.80
CA GLY A 230 -2.57 -4.11 -6.60
C GLY A 230 -2.82 -4.84 -5.28
N TRP A 231 -1.97 -5.83 -4.94
CA TRP A 231 -2.05 -6.53 -3.65
C TRP A 231 -1.78 -5.64 -2.45
N THR A 232 -0.81 -4.72 -2.54
CA THR A 232 -0.53 -3.75 -1.48
C THR A 232 -1.71 -2.82 -1.24
N LEU A 233 -2.33 -2.31 -2.31
CA LEU A 233 -3.54 -1.48 -2.21
C LEU A 233 -4.72 -2.25 -1.63
N LEU A 234 -4.89 -3.52 -2.00
CA LEU A 234 -5.93 -4.39 -1.44
C LEU A 234 -5.74 -4.61 0.06
N LEU A 235 -4.50 -4.85 0.51
CA LEU A 235 -4.18 -4.98 1.92
C LEU A 235 -4.53 -3.70 2.69
N LEU A 236 -4.20 -2.54 2.15
CA LEU A 236 -4.54 -1.26 2.77
C LEU A 236 -6.04 -1.02 2.82
N ARG A 237 -6.79 -1.40 1.78
CA ARG A 237 -8.26 -1.40 1.82
C ARG A 237 -8.82 -2.29 2.93
N CYS A 238 -8.18 -3.43 3.20
CA CYS A 238 -8.59 -4.31 4.30
C CYS A 238 -8.27 -3.70 5.67
N LEU A 239 -7.10 -3.09 5.85
CA LEU A 239 -6.69 -2.51 7.13
C LEU A 239 -7.43 -1.20 7.46
N PHE A 240 -7.74 -0.42 6.44
CA PHE A 240 -8.39 0.90 6.55
C PHE A 240 -9.79 0.89 5.93
N TRP A 241 -10.51 -0.24 6.03
CA TRP A 241 -11.82 -0.44 5.39
C TRP A 241 -12.86 0.63 5.76
N PHE A 242 -12.76 1.20 6.95
CA PHE A 242 -13.62 2.28 7.46
C PHE A 242 -13.21 3.67 6.94
N HIS A 243 -12.02 3.80 6.34
CA HIS A 243 -11.47 5.08 5.90
C HIS A 243 -11.89 5.37 4.45
N PRO A 244 -12.61 6.46 4.15
CA PRO A 244 -13.14 6.69 2.81
C PRO A 244 -12.05 6.79 1.74
N LEU A 245 -10.87 7.32 2.07
CA LEU A 245 -9.78 7.55 1.10
C LEU A 245 -9.16 6.29 0.48
N VAL A 246 -9.32 5.09 1.07
CA VAL A 246 -8.75 3.88 0.45
C VAL A 246 -9.62 3.30 -0.66
N TRP A 247 -10.85 3.81 -0.79
CA TRP A 247 -11.83 3.38 -1.79
C TRP A 247 -11.79 4.19 -3.09
N TRP A 248 -11.07 5.32 -3.09
CA TRP A 248 -10.78 6.13 -4.28
C TRP A 248 -9.45 5.71 -4.91
#